data_AF-A0A813YVV0-F1
#
_entry.id   AF-A0A813YVV0-F1
#
_cell.length_a   1.000
_cell.length_b   1.000
_cell.length_c   1.000
_cell.angle_alpha   90.00
_cell.angle_beta   90.00
_cell.angle_gamma   90.00
#
_symmetry.space_group_name_H-M   'P 1'
#
loop_
_entity.id
_entity.type
_entity.pdbx_description
1 polymer ?
#
loop_
_entity_poly.entity_id
_entity_poly.type
_entity_poly.pdbx_seq_one_letter_code
_entity_poly.pdbx_strand_id
1 'polypeptide(L)'
;MRLVADVAVANSTDNTVSVLLGEGAFQTQMNYTVGTSASSVMSHDFNNDNKLDLAAANVADNTVSVLLDKEDGTSVCYITEDVPIPTV
;
A
#
# COMPACT_ATOMS: atom_id res chain seq x y z
N MET A 1 19.67 -1.40 6.95
CA MET A 1 18.86 -2.63 6.80
C MET A 1 17.61 -2.19 6.07
N ARG A 2 17.33 -2.71 4.89
CA ARG A 2 16.22 -2.26 4.04
C ARG A 2 15.00 -3.10 4.41
N LEU A 3 14.00 -2.50 5.05
CA LEU A 3 12.70 -3.13 5.29
C LEU A 3 11.93 -3.05 3.98
N VAL A 4 11.97 -4.09 3.17
CA VAL A 4 11.13 -4.20 1.98
C VAL A 4 9.85 -4.90 2.42
N ALA A 5 8.68 -4.41 1.99
CA ALA A 5 7.46 -5.17 2.10
C ALA A 5 7.65 -6.51 1.37
N ASP A 6 7.61 -7.62 2.11
CA ASP A 6 7.80 -8.93 1.51
C ASP A 6 6.49 -9.47 0.96
N VAL A 7 5.38 -9.19 1.64
CA VAL A 7 4.04 -9.60 1.20
C VAL A 7 3.05 -8.46 1.42
N ALA A 8 2.27 -8.16 0.38
CA ALA A 8 1.10 -7.30 0.45
C ALA A 8 -0.15 -8.09 0.03
N VAL A 9 -1.25 -7.94 0.77
CA VAL A 9 -2.51 -8.67 0.55
C VAL A 9 -3.67 -7.69 0.47
N ALA A 10 -4.47 -7.78 -0.60
CA ALA A 10 -5.74 -7.06 -0.70
C ALA A 10 -6.81 -7.79 0.12
N ASN A 11 -7.41 -7.12 1.10
CA ASN A 11 -8.50 -7.68 1.90
C ASN A 11 -9.83 -7.06 1.44
N SER A 12 -10.48 -7.72 0.49
CA SER A 12 -11.66 -7.19 -0.19
C SER A 12 -12.85 -6.91 0.74
N THR A 13 -13.04 -7.70 1.80
CA THR A 13 -14.15 -7.51 2.76
C THR A 13 -13.84 -6.44 3.80
N ASP A 14 -12.56 -6.22 4.08
CA ASP A 14 -12.11 -5.40 5.20
C ASP A 14 -11.71 -3.99 4.74
N ASN A 15 -11.67 -3.74 3.43
CA ASN A 15 -11.25 -2.48 2.81
C ASN A 15 -9.85 -2.05 3.26
N THR A 16 -8.95 -3.03 3.34
CA THR A 16 -7.56 -2.82 3.74
C THR A 16 -6.60 -3.51 2.79
N VAL A 17 -5.36 -3.03 2.79
CA VAL A 17 -4.19 -3.81 2.37
C VAL A 17 -3.40 -4.18 3.62
N SER A 18 -3.10 -5.47 3.79
CA SER A 18 -2.17 -5.95 4.80
C SER A 18 -0.76 -6.01 4.24
N VAL A 19 0.21 -5.48 4.98
CA VAL A 19 1.64 -5.60 4.68
C VAL A 19 2.31 -6.45 5.76
N LEU A 20 3.05 -7.48 5.34
CA LEU A 20 3.85 -8.33 6.21
C LEU A 20 5.32 -8.19 5.85
N LEU A 21 6.13 -7.84 6.85
CA LEU A 21 7.58 -7.78 6.74
C LEU A 21 8.19 -9.13 7.11
N GLY A 22 9.16 -9.60 6.35
CA GLY A 22 9.88 -10.84 6.62
C GLY A 22 11.33 -10.60 7.02
N GLU A 23 11.73 -11.20 8.14
CA GLU A 23 13.14 -11.32 8.53
C GLU A 23 13.45 -12.78 8.90
N GLY A 24 13.17 -13.69 7.97
CA GLY A 24 13.22 -15.15 8.18
C GLY A 24 11.90 -15.75 8.70
N ALA A 25 10.98 -14.92 9.19
CA ALA A 25 9.57 -15.22 9.40
C ALA A 25 8.75 -13.93 9.18
N PHE A 26 7.46 -14.08 8.82
CA PHE A 26 6.57 -12.93 8.71
C PHE A 26 6.22 -12.37 10.09
N GLN A 27 6.40 -11.07 10.25
CA GLN A 27 5.95 -10.32 11.41
C GLN A 27 4.43 -10.12 11.39
N THR A 28 3.89 -9.55 12.46
CA THR A 28 2.49 -9.15 12.54
C THR A 28 2.16 -8.20 11.39
N GLN A 29 1.03 -8.45 10.72
CA GLN A 29 0.58 -7.62 9.61
C GLN A 29 0.30 -6.18 10.06
N MET A 30 0.70 -5.21 9.23
CA MET A 30 0.24 -3.84 9.29
C MET A 30 -0.94 -3.68 8.33
N ASN A 31 -2.05 -3.13 8.80
CA ASN A 31 -3.23 -2.91 7.97
C ASN A 31 -3.36 -1.44 7.60
N TYR A 32 -3.47 -1.17 6.31
CA TYR A 32 -3.69 0.16 5.78
C TYR A 32 -5.07 0.23 5.15
N THR A 33 -5.88 1.17 5.61
CA THR A 33 -7.19 1.44 5.01
C THR A 33 -7.01 1.93 3.58
N VAL A 34 -7.75 1.31 2.66
CA VAL A 34 -7.84 1.68 1.25
C VAL A 34 -9.31 1.88 0.88
N GLY A 35 -9.61 2.05 -0.41
CA GLY A 35 -10.99 2.05 -0.87
C GLY A 35 -11.69 0.69 -0.70
N THR A 36 -12.95 0.67 -1.09
CA THR A 36 -13.88 -0.43 -0.91
C THR A 36 -13.62 -1.59 -1.87
N SER A 37 -13.69 -2.82 -1.35
CA SER A 37 -13.48 -4.02 -2.17
C SER A 37 -12.15 -3.99 -2.94
N ALA A 38 -11.04 -3.77 -2.23
CA ALA A 38 -9.72 -3.91 -2.80
C ALA A 38 -9.57 -5.30 -3.43
N SER A 39 -9.27 -5.34 -4.73
CA SER A 39 -9.26 -6.59 -5.53
C SER A 39 -7.87 -7.06 -5.91
N SER A 40 -6.93 -6.14 -6.06
CA SER A 40 -5.56 -6.41 -6.46
C SER A 40 -4.61 -5.36 -5.90
N VAL A 41 -3.35 -5.77 -5.65
CA VAL A 41 -2.26 -4.89 -5.27
C VAL A 41 -1.10 -5.00 -6.26
N MET A 42 -0.42 -3.89 -6.53
CA MET A 42 0.85 -3.85 -7.25
C MET A 42 1.86 -2.98 -6.50
N SER A 43 3.13 -3.13 -6.83
CA SER A 43 4.23 -2.38 -6.22
C SER A 43 5.05 -1.64 -7.26
N HIS A 44 5.34 -0.37 -7.02
CA HIS A 44 6.22 0.46 -7.86
C HIS A 44 6.71 1.68 -7.06
N ASP A 45 7.77 2.35 -7.51
CA ASP A 45 8.13 3.67 -6.97
C ASP A 45 7.26 4.73 -7.67
N PHE A 46 6.15 5.13 -7.04
CA PHE A 46 5.17 6.02 -7.68
C PHE A 46 5.50 7.50 -7.47
N ASN A 47 6.29 7.83 -6.45
CA ASN A 47 6.68 9.20 -6.12
C ASN A 47 8.16 9.53 -6.45
N ASN A 48 8.90 8.56 -7.01
CA ASN A 48 10.29 8.68 -7.42
C ASN A 48 11.25 8.98 -6.25
N ASP A 49 10.98 8.41 -5.07
CA ASP A 49 11.82 8.53 -3.87
C ASP A 49 12.78 7.33 -3.67
N ASN A 50 12.82 6.40 -4.63
CA ASN A 50 13.55 5.13 -4.61
C ASN A 50 13.07 4.12 -3.55
N LYS A 51 11.86 4.28 -3.00
CA LYS A 51 11.19 3.27 -2.19
C LYS A 51 10.11 2.57 -3.00
N LEU A 52 9.74 1.38 -2.53
CA LEU A 52 8.73 0.59 -3.20
C LEU A 52 7.37 0.91 -2.56
N ASP A 53 6.56 1.68 -3.27
CA ASP A 53 5.19 1.99 -2.87
C ASP A 53 4.22 0.88 -3.31
N LEU A 54 2.97 0.94 -2.82
CA LEU A 54 1.89 0.04 -3.22
C LEU A 54 0.73 0.80 -3.87
N ALA A 55 0.05 0.17 -4.83
CA ALA A 55 -1.23 0.63 -5.34
C ALA A 55 -2.28 -0.49 -5.24
N ALA A 56 -3.49 -0.13 -4.81
CA ALA A 56 -4.63 -1.04 -4.65
C ALA A 56 -5.79 -0.59 -5.53
N ALA A 57 -6.38 -1.53 -6.29
CA ALA A 57 -7.56 -1.29 -7.11
C ALA A 57 -8.84 -1.56 -6.30
N ASN A 58 -9.62 -0.50 -6.07
CA ASN A 58 -10.84 -0.52 -5.26
C ASN A 58 -12.06 -0.58 -6.20
N VAL A 59 -12.58 -1.80 -6.42
CA VAL A 59 -13.52 -2.02 -7.54
C VAL A 59 -14.93 -1.54 -7.24
N ALA A 60 -15.32 -1.42 -5.97
CA ALA A 60 -16.68 -1.00 -5.62
C ALA A 60 -16.87 0.53 -5.71
N ASP A 61 -15.80 1.28 -5.48
CA ASP A 61 -15.75 2.75 -5.49
C ASP A 61 -15.24 3.31 -6.84
N ASN A 62 -14.66 2.45 -7.69
CA ASN A 62 -13.98 2.83 -8.93
C ASN A 62 -12.77 3.74 -8.71
N THR A 63 -11.98 3.45 -7.69
CA THR A 63 -10.78 4.23 -7.33
C THR A 63 -9.53 3.39 -7.24
N VAL A 64 -8.39 4.07 -7.16
CA VAL A 64 -7.10 3.48 -6.78
C VAL A 64 -6.64 4.11 -5.48
N SER A 65 -6.12 3.30 -4.56
CA SER A 65 -5.39 3.78 -3.39
C SER A 65 -3.91 3.62 -3.63
N VAL A 66 -3.10 4.65 -3.35
CA VAL A 66 -1.65 4.60 -3.39
C VAL A 66 -1.10 4.72 -1.97
N LEU A 67 -0.35 3.73 -1.53
CA LEU A 67 0.31 3.70 -0.23
C LEU A 67 1.78 4.02 -0.44
N LEU A 68 2.19 5.23 -0.04
CA LEU A 68 3.58 5.67 -0.13
C LEU A 68 4.38 5.15 1.05
N ASP A 69 5.48 4.47 0.76
CA ASP A 69 6.36 3.92 1.78
C ASP A 69 7.18 5.03 2.46
N LYS A 70 7.52 4.83 3.73
CA LYS A 70 8.26 5.79 4.57
C LYS A 70 9.55 5.16 5.07
N GLU A 71 10.51 6.01 5.42
CA GLU A 71 11.81 5.56 5.95
C GLU A 71 11.70 4.78 7.27
N ASP A 72 10.61 4.97 8.01
CA ASP A 72 10.33 4.24 9.25
C ASP A 72 9.63 2.89 9.03
N GLY A 73 9.41 2.49 7.78
CA GLY A 73 8.74 1.24 7.41
C GLY A 73 7.21 1.31 7.52
N THR A 74 6.64 2.49 7.69
CA THR A 74 5.19 2.71 7.61
C THR A 74 4.77 3.17 6.22
N SER A 75 3.48 3.06 5.88
CA SER A 75 2.94 3.61 4.64
C SER A 75 1.84 4.64 4.91
N VAL A 76 1.74 5.64 4.04
CA VAL A 76 0.64 6.63 4.05
C VAL A 76 -0.23 6.40 2.82
N CYS A 77 -1.54 6.21 3.05
CA CYS A 77 -2.51 5.97 1.98
C CYS A 77 -3.09 7.28 1.43
N TYR A 78 -3.12 7.39 0.11
CA TYR A 78 -3.79 8.43 -0.67
C TYR A 78 -4.84 7.75 -1.57
N ILE A 79 -6.08 8.23 -1.56
CA ILE A 79 -7.13 7.76 -2.48
C ILE A 79 -7.17 8.66 -3.72
N THR A 80 -7.18 8.06 -4.91
CA THR A 80 -7.30 8.79 -6.17
C THR A 80 -8.77 9.17 -6.40
N GLU A 81 -9.24 10.18 -5.68
CA GLU A 81 -10.48 10.88 -6.03
C GLU A 81 -10.27 12.38 -6.26
N ASP A 82 -9.25 13.01 -5.66
CA ASP A 82 -9.02 14.46 -5.86
C ASP A 82 -7.65 14.97 -5.39
N VAL A 83 -6.73 14.10 -4.97
CA VAL A 83 -5.46 14.51 -4.36
C VAL A 83 -4.28 14.14 -5.26
N PRO A 84 -3.53 15.13 -5.79
CA PRO A 84 -2.26 14.86 -6.44
C PRO A 84 -1.36 14.07 -5.49
N ILE A 85 -0.81 12.95 -5.96
CA ILE A 85 0.25 12.27 -5.22
C ILE A 85 1.37 13.31 -5.04
N PRO A 86 1.82 13.59 -3.80
CA PRO A 86 2.88 14.55 -3.59
C PRO A 86 4.12 14.13 -4.37
N THR A 87 4.46 14.91 -5.40
CA THR A 87 5.76 14.84 -6.04
C THR A 87 6.75 15.56 -5.14
N VAL A 88 7.87 14.91 -4.84
CA VAL A 88 9.01 15.56 -4.18
C VAL A 88 9.53 16.74 -5.01
#